data_AF-A0AAD4TA15-F1
#
_entry.id   AF-A0AAD4TA15-F1
#
_cell.length_a   1.000
_cell.length_b   1.000
_cell.length_c   1.000
_cell.angle_alpha   90.00
_cell.angle_beta   90.00
_cell.angle_gamma   90.00
#
_symmetry.space_group_name_H-M   'P 1'
#
loop_
_entity.id
_entity.type
_entity.pdbx_description
1 polymer ?
#
loop_
_entity_poly.entity_id
_entity_poly.type
_entity_poly.pdbx_seq_one_letter_code
_entity_poly.pdbx_strand_id
1 'polypeptide(L)'
;MTNGIYRSINHRGVVNSTRERLSIATFHDPKLEAEIGPISSLITPDTPALFKRGRFEDLLKDNLSKKLDGKTFLDSMRIVGESDE
;
A
#
# COMPACT_ATOMS: atom_id res chain seq x y z
N MET A 1 -4.83 5.13 -3.34
CA MET A 1 -5.16 6.52 -3.71
C MET A 1 -4.76 6.88 -5.13
N THR A 2 -3.48 6.91 -5.48
CA THR A 2 -2.99 7.41 -6.78
C THR A 2 -3.23 6.50 -7.99
N ASN A 3 -4.08 5.48 -7.86
CA ASN A 3 -4.31 4.45 -8.87
C ASN A 3 -3.01 3.85 -9.47
N GLY A 4 -1.95 3.72 -8.67
CA GLY A 4 -0.67 3.16 -9.11
C GLY A 4 0.30 4.14 -9.77
N ILE A 5 -0.08 5.41 -9.94
CA ILE A 5 0.79 6.47 -10.51
C ILE A 5 2.01 6.68 -9.61
N TYR A 6 1.80 6.83 -8.30
CA TYR A 6 2.90 6.88 -7.33
C TYR A 6 3.18 5.48 -6.79
N ARG A 7 4.46 5.11 -6.81
CA ARG A 7 4.94 3.79 -6.40
C ARG A 7 5.42 3.82 -4.95
N SER A 8 4.82 2.98 -4.10
CA SER A 8 5.40 2.66 -2.79
C SER A 8 6.66 1.79 -2.99
N ILE A 9 7.78 2.14 -2.36
CA ILE A 9 9.09 1.49 -2.60
C ILE A 9 9.54 0.69 -1.36
N ASN A 10 10.04 -0.53 -1.61
CA ASN A 10 10.60 -1.38 -0.56
C ASN A 10 11.91 -0.77 -0.03
N HIS A 11 12.04 -0.71 1.29
CA HIS A 11 13.22 -0.20 1.97
C HIS A 11 13.54 -1.08 3.17
N ARG A 12 14.81 -1.12 3.59
CA ARG A 12 15.26 -1.87 4.78
C ARG A 12 16.37 -1.13 5.50
N GLY A 13 16.40 -1.23 6.83
CA GLY A 13 17.55 -0.89 7.65
C GLY A 13 18.47 -2.11 7.79
N VAL A 14 19.78 -1.92 7.68
CA VAL A 14 20.78 -2.99 7.89
C VAL A 14 21.58 -2.70 9.16
N VAL A 15 21.98 -3.77 9.85
CA VAL A 15 22.85 -3.70 11.04
C VAL A 15 24.33 -3.70 10.64
N ASN A 16 25.20 -3.27 11.55
CA ASN A 16 26.64 -3.40 11.44
C ASN A 16 27.22 -3.80 12.80
N SER A 17 28.45 -4.35 12.83
CA SER A 17 29.09 -4.86 14.05
C SER A 17 29.87 -3.81 14.85
N THR A 18 29.91 -2.56 14.39
CA THR A 18 30.87 -1.56 14.88
C THR A 18 30.24 -0.41 15.66
N ARG A 19 29.02 0.01 15.29
CA ARG A 19 28.39 1.20 15.86
C ARG A 19 26.87 1.13 15.81
N GLU A 20 26.24 1.68 16.83
CA GLU A 20 24.81 1.93 16.89
C GLU A 20 24.35 2.96 15.84
N ARG A 21 23.12 2.76 15.34
CA ARG A 21 22.43 3.68 14.43
C ARG A 21 21.06 3.99 15.01
N LEU A 22 20.81 5.26 15.31
CA LEU A 22 19.51 5.75 15.76
C LEU A 22 18.80 6.47 14.61
N SER A 23 17.49 6.28 14.51
CA SER A 23 16.63 6.99 13.57
C SER A 23 15.22 7.14 14.14
N ILE A 24 14.57 8.26 13.84
CA ILE A 24 13.16 8.51 14.12
C ILE A 24 12.38 8.54 12.79
N ALA A 25 11.26 7.82 12.74
CA ALA A 25 10.36 7.82 11.59
C ALA A 25 8.97 8.29 12.04
N THR A 26 8.42 9.27 11.33
CA THR A 26 7.07 9.81 11.58
C THR A 26 6.18 9.46 10.41
N PHE A 27 5.14 8.66 10.66
CA PHE A 27 4.16 8.23 9.65
C PHE A 27 2.96 9.19 9.67
N HIS A 28 2.51 9.59 8.47
CA HIS A 28 1.33 10.45 8.29
C HIS A 28 0.27 9.66 7.54
N ASP A 29 -0.66 9.10 8.30
CA ASP A 29 -1.66 8.17 7.80
C ASP A 29 -3.08 8.79 7.76
N PRO A 30 -4.00 8.22 6.98
CA PRO A 30 -5.41 8.59 7.02
C PRO A 30 -6.05 8.34 8.40
N LYS A 31 -7.21 8.96 8.64
CA LYS A 31 -8.07 8.59 9.78
C LYS A 31 -8.53 7.14 9.64
N LEU A 32 -8.75 6.45 10.76
CA LEU A 32 -9.15 5.03 10.76
C LEU A 32 -10.47 4.79 10.03
N GLU A 33 -11.41 5.72 10.14
CA GLU A 33 -12.74 5.63 9.52
C GLU A 33 -12.74 6.08 8.05
N ALA A 34 -11.61 6.59 7.55
CA ALA A 34 -11.52 7.07 6.18
C ALA A 34 -11.66 5.89 5.20
N GLU A 35 -12.46 6.10 4.15
CA GLU A 35 -12.47 5.19 3.01
C GLU A 35 -11.26 5.45 2.12
N ILE A 36 -10.52 4.39 1.77
CA ILE A 36 -9.34 4.44 0.94
C ILE A 36 -9.58 3.63 -0.33
N GLY A 37 -9.20 4.22 -1.47
CA GLY A 37 -9.19 3.57 -2.77
C GLY A 37 -8.58 4.47 -3.84
N PRO A 38 -8.71 4.13 -5.13
CA PRO A 38 -8.29 5.02 -6.22
C PRO A 38 -9.10 6.32 -6.20
N ILE A 39 -8.43 7.46 -6.34
CA ILE A 39 -9.10 8.77 -6.46
C ILE A 39 -9.88 8.76 -7.78
N SER A 40 -11.16 9.15 -7.74
CA SER A 40 -12.08 9.03 -8.89
C SER A 40 -11.57 9.76 -10.13
N SER A 41 -10.97 10.94 -9.98
CA SER A 41 -10.39 11.70 -11.10
C SER A 41 -9.14 11.07 -11.72
N LEU A 42 -8.57 10.03 -11.12
CA LEU A 42 -7.43 9.26 -11.63
C LEU A 42 -7.86 7.92 -12.26
N ILE A 43 -9.16 7.68 -12.39
CA ILE A 43 -9.73 6.52 -13.06
C ILE A 43 -10.26 6.99 -14.42
N THR A 44 -9.76 6.40 -15.49
CA THR A 44 -10.15 6.72 -16.88
C THR A 44 -10.25 5.42 -17.69
N PRO A 45 -10.76 5.44 -18.93
CA PRO A 45 -10.68 4.28 -19.82
C PRO A 45 -9.25 3.76 -20.03
N ASP A 46 -8.25 4.66 -20.08
CA ASP A 46 -6.84 4.29 -20.27
C ASP A 46 -6.15 3.88 -18.96
N THR A 47 -6.67 4.34 -17.81
CA THR A 47 -6.17 4.00 -16.47
C THR A 47 -7.33 3.49 -15.62
N PRO A 48 -7.79 2.25 -15.84
CA PRO A 48 -8.88 1.66 -15.06
C PRO A 48 -8.49 1.54 -13.58
N ALA A 49 -9.48 1.33 -12.71
CA ALA A 49 -9.24 1.16 -11.30
C ALA A 49 -8.39 -0.09 -11.02
N LEU A 50 -7.19 0.09 -10.48
CA LEU A 50 -6.27 -1.01 -10.21
C LEU A 50 -6.49 -1.64 -8.83
N PHE A 51 -7.12 -0.92 -7.89
CA PHE A 51 -7.20 -1.32 -6.49
C PHE A 51 -8.63 -1.22 -5.95
N LYS A 52 -8.97 -2.13 -5.03
CA LYS A 52 -10.23 -2.16 -4.28
C LYS A 52 -10.35 -0.95 -3.34
N ARG A 53 -11.59 -0.64 -2.94
CA ARG A 53 -11.92 0.35 -1.90
C ARG A 53 -12.14 -0.34 -0.55
N GLY A 54 -11.82 0.31 0.56
CA GLY A 54 -12.08 -0.19 1.92
C GLY A 54 -11.78 0.85 3.00
N ARG A 55 -12.27 0.62 4.23
CA ARG A 55 -11.95 1.49 5.37
C ARG A 55 -10.49 1.32 5.77
N PHE A 56 -9.82 2.42 6.11
CA PHE A 56 -8.39 2.40 6.46
C PHE A 56 -8.10 1.47 7.65
N GLU A 57 -8.97 1.46 8.66
CA GLU A 57 -8.84 0.57 9.81
C GLU A 57 -8.75 -0.92 9.42
N ASP A 58 -9.62 -1.37 8.52
CA ASP A 58 -9.68 -2.77 8.09
C ASP A 58 -8.44 -3.11 7.25
N LEU A 59 -8.07 -2.22 6.34
CA LEU A 59 -6.86 -2.34 5.52
C LEU A 59 -5.59 -2.40 6.37
N LEU A 60 -5.51 -1.61 7.44
CA LEU A 60 -4.38 -1.59 8.35
C LEU A 60 -4.28 -2.90 9.15
N LYS A 61 -5.39 -3.40 9.69
CA LYS A 61 -5.45 -4.71 10.38
C LYS A 61 -5.03 -5.85 9.46
N ASP A 62 -5.55 -5.86 8.24
CA ASP A 62 -5.21 -6.88 7.24
C ASP A 62 -3.73 -6.81 6.82
N ASN A 63 -3.16 -5.62 6.69
CA ASN A 63 -1.74 -5.46 6.37
C ASN A 63 -0.85 -5.96 7.52
N LEU A 64 -1.17 -5.59 8.76
CA LEU A 64 -0.36 -5.93 9.94
C LEU A 64 -0.45 -7.41 10.34
N SER A 65 -1.54 -8.09 9.97
CA SER A 65 -1.71 -9.53 10.22
C SER A 65 -0.98 -10.43 9.22
N LYS A 66 -0.53 -9.89 8.09
CA LYS A 66 0.19 -10.64 7.05
C LYS A 66 1.68 -10.71 7.35
N LYS A 67 2.33 -11.76 6.83
CA LYS A 67 3.80 -11.85 6.83
C LYS A 67 4.37 -10.65 6.07
N LEU A 68 5.46 -10.08 6.59
CA LEU A 68 6.24 -9.03 5.92
C LEU A 68 6.95 -9.63 4.70
N ASP A 69 6.21 -9.72 3.59
CA ASP A 69 6.71 -10.22 2.33
C ASP A 69 6.44 -9.19 1.23
N GLY A 70 7.44 -8.35 1.00
CA GLY A 70 7.44 -7.33 -0.06
C GLY A 70 6.16 -6.51 -0.11
N LYS A 71 5.45 -6.61 -1.23
CA LYS A 71 4.22 -5.84 -1.53
C LYS A 71 2.97 -6.70 -1.60
N THR A 72 2.99 -7.88 -0.97
CA THR A 72 1.85 -8.82 -0.96
C THR A 72 0.53 -8.18 -0.54
N PHE A 73 0.55 -7.22 0.40
CA PHE A 73 -0.64 -6.45 0.75
C PHE A 73 -1.20 -5.63 -0.43
N LEU A 74 -0.35 -4.87 -1.14
CA LEU A 74 -0.76 -4.10 -2.32
C LEU A 74 -1.30 -5.01 -3.42
N ASP A 75 -0.70 -6.18 -3.62
CA ASP A 75 -1.16 -7.15 -4.61
C ASP A 75 -2.52 -7.76 -4.22
N SER A 76 -2.75 -8.04 -2.92
CA SER A 76 -4.07 -8.50 -2.44
C SER A 76 -5.18 -7.45 -2.59
N MET A 77 -4.81 -6.17 -2.68
CA MET A 77 -5.72 -5.07 -2.94
C MET A 77 -6.02 -4.85 -4.42
N ARG A 78 -5.31 -5.52 -5.33
CA ARG A 78 -5.58 -5.38 -6.77
C ARG A 78 -6.97 -5.91 -7.10
N ILE A 79 -7.63 -5.26 -8.04
CA ILE A 79 -8.82 -5.81 -8.69
C ILE A 79 -8.31 -6.84 -9.71
N VAL A 80 -8.70 -8.09 -9.57
CA VAL A 80 -8.40 -9.13 -10.57
C VAL A 80 -9.25 -8.82 -11.80
N GLY A 81 -8.61 -8.55 -12.92
CA GLY A 81 -9.29 -8.51 -14.22
C GLY A 81 -9.36 -9.93 -14.79
N GLU A 82 -10.47 -10.28 -15.42
CA GLU A 82 -10.48 -11.30 -16.47
C GLU A 82 -9.57 -10.80 -17.61
N SER A 83 -8.29 -11.16 -17.58
CA SER A 83 -7.39 -11.04 -18.72
C SER A 83 -6.20 -11.97 -18.55
N ASP A 84 -6.50 -13.26 -18.52
CA ASP A 84 -5.55 -14.32 -18.88
C ASP A 84 -6.27 -15.23 -19.91
N GLU A 85 -6.41 -14.70 -21.13
CA GLU A 85 -6.45 -15.46 -22.39
C GLU A 85 -5.44 -14.84 -23.36
#